data_AF-A0A351Y3R5-F1
#
_entry.id   AF-A0A351Y3R5-F1
#
_cell.length_a   1.000
_cell.length_b   1.000
_cell.length_c   1.000
_cell.angle_alpha   90.00
_cell.angle_beta   90.00
_cell.angle_gamma   90.00
#
_symmetry.space_group_name_H-M   'P 1'
#
loop_
_entity.id
_entity.type
_entity.pdbx_description
1 polymer ?
#
loop_
_entity_poly.entity_id
_entity_poly.type
_entity_poly.pdbx_seq_one_letter_code
_entity_poly.pdbx_strand_id
1 'polypeptide(L)'
;MDNLDQKIDISGHPDDEINRVGEKFNEVLEKIHKQTLSLKDFVTNASHELKTPLMSMSTEIDYANKTKNYEEGLTNLKQQLKGMNALLETLVTITRLETLENLTKEKTDMSKLTETIVSDIQKAHQQKNITLTMHIQKNISKHMNKESRSIIVKNILENAYKFTPES
;
A
#
# COMPACT_ATOMS: atom_id res chain seq x y z
N MET A 1 3.64 -25.84 -10.11
CA MET A 1 2.93 -24.60 -10.48
C MET A 1 3.63 -23.94 -11.68
N ASP A 2 4.12 -24.73 -12.65
CA ASP A 2 5.11 -24.27 -13.66
C ASP A 2 4.55 -24.23 -15.09
N ASN A 3 3.25 -23.98 -15.28
CA ASN A 3 2.69 -24.04 -16.64
C ASN A 3 1.61 -22.99 -16.94
N LEU A 4 1.69 -21.81 -16.31
CA LEU A 4 0.84 -20.66 -16.67
C LEU A 4 1.34 -19.89 -17.91
N ASP A 5 2.50 -20.25 -18.43
CA ASP A 5 3.15 -19.52 -19.52
C ASP A 5 2.83 -20.12 -20.91
N GLN A 6 2.19 -21.29 -20.93
CA GLN A 6 1.73 -21.92 -22.17
C GLN A 6 0.38 -21.36 -22.59
N LYS A 7 0.39 -20.57 -23.67
CA LYS A 7 -0.82 -20.13 -24.37
C LYS A 7 -1.43 -21.31 -25.13
N ILE A 8 -2.76 -21.38 -25.15
CA ILE A 8 -3.47 -22.29 -26.04
C ILE A 8 -3.24 -21.83 -27.48
N ASP A 9 -2.77 -22.75 -28.33
CA ASP A 9 -2.61 -22.52 -29.76
C ASP A 9 -3.98 -22.43 -30.44
N ILE A 10 -4.23 -21.31 -31.12
CA ILE A 10 -5.53 -20.96 -31.69
C ILE A 10 -5.42 -21.10 -33.21
N SER A 11 -5.79 -22.27 -33.75
CA SER A 11 -5.52 -22.66 -35.14
C SER A 11 -6.79 -22.87 -35.99
N GLY A 12 -7.73 -21.92 -35.94
CA GLY A 12 -8.96 -21.95 -36.75
C GLY A 12 -9.45 -20.59 -37.26
N HIS A 13 -10.64 -20.54 -37.85
CA HIS A 13 -11.24 -19.31 -38.39
C HIS A 13 -11.67 -18.34 -37.25
N PRO A 14 -11.52 -17.00 -37.38
CA PRO A 14 -11.81 -16.04 -36.29
C PRO A 14 -13.25 -16.04 -35.75
N ASP A 15 -14.21 -16.50 -36.55
CA ASP A 15 -15.63 -16.58 -36.17
C ASP A 15 -16.01 -17.89 -35.46
N ASP A 16 -15.05 -18.79 -35.24
CA ASP A 16 -15.29 -20.06 -34.57
C ASP A 16 -15.44 -19.86 -33.05
N GLU A 17 -16.52 -20.39 -32.47
CA GLU A 17 -16.81 -20.25 -31.04
C GLU A 17 -15.70 -20.82 -30.16
N ILE A 18 -14.99 -21.85 -30.65
CA ILE A 18 -13.86 -22.48 -29.97
C ILE A 18 -12.66 -21.52 -29.88
N ASN A 19 -12.39 -20.74 -30.94
CA ASN A 19 -11.30 -19.77 -30.94
C ASN A 19 -11.61 -18.60 -29.99
N ARG A 20 -12.85 -18.13 -29.97
CA ARG A 20 -13.29 -17.07 -29.03
C ARG A 20 -13.15 -17.51 -27.57
N VAL A 21 -13.39 -18.79 -27.27
CA VAL A 21 -13.17 -19.36 -25.93
C VAL A 21 -11.67 -19.47 -25.63
N GLY A 22 -10.85 -19.91 -26.59
CA GLY A 22 -9.39 -19.97 -26.47
C GLY A 22 -8.76 -18.61 -26.21
N GLU A 23 -9.21 -17.55 -26.89
CA GLU A 23 -8.77 -16.17 -26.68
C GLU A 23 -9.10 -15.69 -25.26
N LYS A 24 -10.35 -15.85 -24.81
CA LYS A 24 -10.75 -15.49 -23.43
C LYS A 24 -9.97 -16.27 -22.38
N PHE A 25 -9.69 -17.55 -22.63
CA PHE A 25 -8.88 -18.35 -21.73
C PHE A 25 -7.44 -17.84 -21.65
N ASN A 26 -6.85 -17.51 -22.80
CA ASN A 26 -5.52 -16.89 -22.86
C ASN A 26 -5.48 -15.52 -22.15
N GLU A 27 -6.54 -14.70 -22.26
CA GLU A 27 -6.67 -13.44 -21.51
C GLU A 27 -6.70 -13.67 -19.99
N VAL A 28 -7.44 -14.69 -19.54
CA VAL A 28 -7.51 -15.06 -18.12
C VAL A 28 -6.16 -15.59 -17.64
N LEU A 29 -5.48 -16.44 -18.41
CA LEU A 29 -4.14 -16.94 -18.08
C LEU A 29 -3.13 -15.79 -17.95
N GLU A 30 -3.12 -14.85 -18.90
CA GLU A 30 -2.31 -13.64 -18.84
C GLU A 30 -2.61 -12.80 -17.59
N LYS A 31 -3.90 -12.64 -17.22
CA LYS A 31 -4.29 -11.93 -16.01
C LYS A 31 -3.74 -12.62 -14.76
N ILE A 32 -3.91 -13.94 -14.64
CA ILE A 32 -3.44 -14.71 -13.47
C ILE A 32 -1.91 -14.71 -13.40
N HIS A 33 -1.22 -14.86 -14.54
CA HIS A 33 0.23 -14.80 -14.60
C HIS A 33 0.76 -13.45 -14.10
N LYS A 34 0.20 -12.34 -14.59
CA LYS A 34 0.56 -10.98 -14.14
C LYS A 34 0.31 -10.76 -12.65
N GLN A 35 -0.82 -11.25 -12.13
CA GLN A 35 -1.14 -11.17 -10.70
C GLN A 35 -0.14 -12.00 -9.86
N THR A 36 0.23 -13.19 -10.35
CA THR A 36 1.19 -14.06 -9.66
C THR A 36 2.59 -13.46 -9.61
N LEU A 37 3.07 -12.87 -10.72
CA LEU A 37 4.33 -12.15 -10.75
C LEU A 37 4.31 -10.95 -9.80
N SER A 38 3.25 -10.14 -9.83
CA SER A 38 3.11 -8.97 -8.96
C SER A 38 3.14 -9.36 -7.48
N LEU A 39 2.47 -10.46 -7.12
CA LEU A 39 2.47 -11.00 -5.75
C LEU A 39 3.88 -11.48 -5.34
N LYS A 40 4.61 -12.13 -6.24
CA LYS A 40 5.97 -12.61 -5.98
C LYS A 40 6.94 -11.45 -5.75
N ASP A 41 6.89 -10.42 -6.60
CA ASP A 41 7.70 -9.21 -6.45
C ASP A 41 7.34 -8.48 -5.16
N PHE A 42 6.06 -8.40 -4.83
CA PHE A 42 5.57 -7.80 -3.60
C PHE A 42 6.09 -8.52 -2.35
N VAL A 43 5.98 -9.85 -2.28
CA VAL A 43 6.49 -10.65 -1.14
C VAL A 43 8.01 -10.51 -1.03
N THR A 44 8.72 -10.49 -2.16
CA THR A 44 10.17 -10.32 -2.20
C THR A 44 10.57 -8.96 -1.63
N ASN A 45 9.94 -7.88 -2.11
CA ASN A 45 10.18 -6.52 -1.63
C ASN A 45 9.83 -6.37 -0.14
N ALA A 46 8.68 -6.88 0.29
CA ALA A 46 8.28 -6.87 1.70
C ALA A 46 9.30 -7.58 2.60
N SER A 47 9.82 -8.73 2.15
CA SER A 47 10.84 -9.48 2.88
C SER A 47 12.14 -8.69 3.03
N HIS A 48 12.59 -8.02 1.96
CA HIS A 48 13.76 -7.15 2.00
C HIS A 48 13.56 -5.96 2.94
N GLU A 49 12.43 -5.27 2.83
CA GLU A 49 12.08 -4.11 3.66
C GLU A 49 11.89 -4.47 5.14
N LEU A 50 11.48 -5.71 5.47
CA LEU A 50 11.44 -6.21 6.86
C LEU A 50 12.82 -6.57 7.40
N LYS A 51 13.71 -7.09 6.56
CA LYS A 51 15.03 -7.56 7.00
C LYS A 51 15.92 -6.41 7.48
N THR A 52 15.81 -5.24 6.85
CA THR A 52 16.57 -4.04 7.19
C THR A 52 16.33 -3.55 8.63
N PRO A 53 15.09 -3.22 9.06
CA PRO A 53 14.84 -2.81 10.44
C PRO A 53 15.16 -3.91 11.45
N LEU A 54 14.97 -5.19 11.11
CA LEU A 54 15.38 -6.31 11.98
C LEU A 54 16.89 -6.34 12.22
N MET A 55 17.71 -6.22 11.17
CA MET A 55 19.18 -6.15 11.33
C MET A 55 19.59 -4.90 12.10
N SER A 56 18.92 -3.77 11.88
CA SER A 56 19.15 -2.55 12.65
C SER A 56 18.82 -2.75 14.14
N MET A 57 17.72 -3.42 14.47
CA MET A 57 17.35 -3.73 15.85
C MET A 57 18.38 -4.63 16.53
N SER A 58 18.85 -5.69 15.86
CA SER A 58 19.91 -6.55 16.42
C SER A 58 21.18 -5.77 16.71
N THR A 59 21.60 -4.90 15.77
CA THR A 59 22.77 -4.03 15.95
C THR A 59 22.60 -3.08 17.13
N GLU A 60 21.40 -2.52 17.29
CA GLU A 60 21.06 -1.60 18.38
C GLU A 60 21.10 -2.30 19.75
N ILE A 61 20.61 -3.54 19.82
CA ILE A 61 20.65 -4.37 21.03
C ILE A 61 22.11 -4.65 21.43
N ASP A 62 22.96 -5.02 20.46
CA ASP A 62 24.38 -5.27 20.71
C ASP A 62 25.11 -4.01 21.17
N TYR A 63 24.81 -2.87 20.54
CA TYR A 63 25.35 -1.57 20.92
C TYR A 63 24.96 -1.18 22.35
N ALA A 64 23.67 -1.22 22.68
CA ALA A 64 23.17 -0.90 24.03
C ALA A 64 23.76 -1.83 25.10
N ASN A 65 23.93 -3.12 24.79
CA ASN A 65 24.56 -4.09 25.69
C ASN A 65 26.03 -3.77 25.96
N LYS A 66 26.76 -3.30 24.95
CA LYS A 66 28.18 -2.94 25.03
C LYS A 66 28.39 -1.61 25.77
N THR A 67 27.57 -0.60 25.48
CA THR A 67 27.71 0.74 26.05
C THR A 67 27.00 0.91 27.39
N LYS A 68 26.11 -0.04 27.75
CA LYS A 68 25.16 0.08 28.87
C LYS A 68 24.19 1.26 28.74
N ASN A 69 24.09 1.83 27.54
CA ASN A 69 23.13 2.89 27.23
C ASN A 69 21.80 2.29 26.77
N TYR A 70 21.03 1.79 27.74
CA TYR A 70 19.77 1.10 27.48
C TYR A 70 18.63 2.05 27.10
N GLU A 71 18.63 3.30 27.58
CA GLU A 71 17.57 4.27 27.25
C GLU A 71 17.58 4.68 25.78
N GLU A 72 18.76 4.98 25.24
CA GLU A 72 18.92 5.28 23.81
C GLU A 72 18.57 4.06 22.96
N GLY A 73 19.09 2.88 23.34
CA GLY A 73 18.78 1.63 22.64
C GLY A 73 17.29 1.32 22.60
N LEU A 74 16.57 1.48 23.72
CA LEU A 74 15.11 1.29 23.77
C LEU A 74 14.37 2.31 22.89
N THR A 75 14.84 3.55 22.85
CA THR A 75 14.26 4.60 21.99
C THR A 75 14.41 4.25 20.51
N ASN A 76 15.62 3.86 20.10
CA ASN A 76 15.92 3.47 18.73
C ASN A 76 15.16 2.21 18.32
N LEU A 77 15.08 1.19 19.18
CA LEU A 77 14.27 0.00 18.96
C LEU A 77 12.80 0.32 18.75
N LYS A 78 12.23 1.22 19.57
CA LYS A 78 10.84 1.65 19.45
C LYS A 78 10.58 2.35 18.12
N GLN A 79 11.53 3.13 17.62
CA GLN A 79 11.44 3.76 16.31
C GLN A 79 11.46 2.73 15.17
N GLN A 80 12.34 1.73 15.24
CA GLN A 80 12.38 0.63 14.25
C GLN A 80 11.08 -0.18 14.25
N LEU A 81 10.52 -0.45 15.44
CA LEU A 81 9.23 -1.15 15.61
C LEU A 81 8.07 -0.38 14.98
N LYS A 82 8.06 0.95 15.14
CA LYS A 82 7.08 1.82 14.49
C LYS A 82 7.17 1.72 12.95
N GLY A 83 8.38 1.69 12.40
CA GLY A 83 8.61 1.50 10.97
C GLY A 83 8.09 0.15 10.46
N MET A 84 8.38 -0.94 11.18
CA MET A 84 7.88 -2.28 10.84
C MET A 84 6.36 -2.37 10.88
N ASN A 85 5.71 -1.74 11.88
CA ASN A 85 4.25 -1.69 11.96
C ASN A 85 3.64 -0.95 10.76
N ALA A 86 4.24 0.17 10.33
CA ALA A 86 3.78 0.90 9.15
C ALA A 86 3.92 0.05 7.87
N LEU A 87 4.99 -0.74 7.74
CA LEU A 87 5.15 -1.68 6.64
C LEU A 87 4.05 -2.74 6.67
N LEU A 88 3.81 -3.37 7.83
CA LEU A 88 2.76 -4.37 7.99
C LEU A 88 1.36 -3.82 7.67
N GLU A 89 1.05 -2.61 8.13
CA GLU A 89 -0.21 -1.93 7.78
C GLU A 89 -0.34 -1.73 6.27
N THR A 90 0.75 -1.37 5.60
CA THR A 90 0.79 -1.24 4.13
C THR A 90 0.52 -2.59 3.46
N LEU A 91 1.11 -3.69 3.97
CA LEU A 91 0.88 -5.03 3.43
C LEU A 91 -0.59 -5.47 3.59
N VAL A 92 -1.17 -5.25 4.76
CA VAL A 92 -2.59 -5.54 5.03
C VAL A 92 -3.49 -4.68 4.14
N THR A 93 -3.12 -3.43 3.89
CA THR A 93 -3.88 -2.55 3.01
C THR A 93 -3.89 -3.05 1.56
N ILE A 94 -2.74 -3.51 1.06
CA ILE A 94 -2.63 -4.03 -0.31
C ILE A 94 -3.45 -5.31 -0.48
N THR A 95 -3.34 -6.25 0.46
CA THR A 95 -4.14 -7.49 0.41
C THR A 95 -5.65 -7.23 0.48
N ARG A 96 -6.08 -6.21 1.25
CA ARG A 96 -7.47 -5.73 1.22
C ARG A 96 -7.84 -5.13 -0.13
N LEU A 97 -6.98 -4.32 -0.75
CA LEU A 97 -7.27 -3.72 -2.05
C LEU A 97 -7.36 -4.76 -3.18
N GLU A 98 -6.55 -5.82 -3.14
CA GLU A 98 -6.58 -6.91 -4.13
C GLU A 98 -7.83 -7.79 -4.02
N THR A 99 -8.41 -7.92 -2.83
CA THR A 99 -9.64 -8.70 -2.60
C THR A 99 -10.92 -7.93 -2.93
N LEU A 100 -10.82 -6.62 -3.21
CA LEU A 100 -11.96 -5.78 -3.58
C LEU A 100 -12.33 -5.88 -5.08
N GLU A 101 -12.47 -7.10 -5.61
CA GLU A 101 -13.00 -7.29 -6.98
C GLU A 101 -14.43 -6.73 -7.15
N ASN A 102 -15.13 -6.42 -6.04
CA ASN A 102 -16.40 -5.69 -6.02
C ASN A 102 -16.34 -4.49 -5.07
N LEU A 103 -15.61 -3.45 -5.46
CA LEU A 103 -15.66 -2.14 -4.78
C LEU A 103 -17.10 -1.60 -4.83
N THR A 104 -17.87 -1.82 -3.76
CA THR A 104 -19.17 -1.17 -3.59
C THR A 104 -18.96 0.34 -3.63
N LYS A 105 -19.58 0.97 -4.62
CA LYS A 105 -19.57 2.42 -4.78
C LYS A 105 -20.82 2.97 -4.14
N GLU A 106 -20.63 3.77 -3.11
CA GLU A 106 -21.72 4.49 -2.46
C GLU A 106 -21.58 5.99 -2.74
N LYS A 107 -22.71 6.70 -2.68
CA LYS A 107 -22.72 8.15 -2.81
C LYS A 107 -22.04 8.76 -1.57
N THR A 108 -20.80 9.22 -1.74
CA THR A 108 -19.97 9.78 -0.67
C THR A 108 -19.70 11.26 -0.93
N ASP A 109 -19.70 12.07 0.13
CA ASP A 109 -19.21 13.46 0.11
C ASP A 109 -17.68 13.47 0.26
N MET A 110 -16.99 13.73 -0.84
CA MET A 110 -15.53 13.74 -0.90
C MET A 110 -14.92 14.93 -0.18
N SER A 111 -15.62 16.06 -0.15
CA SER A 111 -15.14 17.25 0.55
C SER A 111 -15.02 16.94 2.03
N LYS A 112 -16.10 16.42 2.64
CA LYS A 112 -16.11 16.05 4.06
C LYS A 112 -15.15 14.92 4.39
N LEU A 113 -15.04 13.91 3.52
CA LEU A 113 -14.10 12.81 3.71
C LEU A 113 -12.66 13.32 3.77
N THR A 114 -12.28 14.17 2.81
CA THR A 114 -10.93 14.72 2.73
C THR A 114 -10.63 15.63 3.92
N GLU A 115 -11.58 16.49 4.31
CA GLU A 115 -11.47 17.34 5.50
C GLU A 115 -11.23 16.52 6.77
N THR A 116 -11.95 15.41 6.94
CA THR A 116 -11.79 14.51 8.10
C THR A 116 -10.39 13.91 8.14
N ILE A 117 -9.91 13.36 7.01
CA ILE A 117 -8.59 12.74 6.92
C ILE A 117 -7.48 13.76 7.18
N VAL A 118 -7.61 14.96 6.62
CA VAL A 118 -6.65 16.03 6.85
C VAL A 118 -6.58 16.41 8.33
N SER A 119 -7.74 16.53 9.01
CA SER A 119 -7.77 16.82 10.44
C SER A 119 -7.04 15.76 11.27
N ASP A 120 -7.23 14.48 10.95
CA ASP A 120 -6.59 13.37 11.66
C ASP A 120 -5.08 13.35 11.44
N ILE A 121 -4.63 13.56 10.20
CA ILE A 121 -3.20 13.66 9.85
C ILE A 121 -2.56 14.87 10.54
N GLN A 122 -3.22 16.03 10.53
CA GLN A 122 -2.70 17.23 11.17
C GLN A 122 -2.53 17.02 12.68
N LYS A 123 -3.44 16.31 13.35
CA LYS A 123 -3.29 15.90 14.76
C LYS A 123 -2.12 14.95 14.96
N ALA A 124 -1.97 13.94 14.10
CA ALA A 124 -0.89 12.95 14.19
C ALA A 124 0.51 13.57 14.03
N HIS A 125 0.62 14.66 13.26
CA HIS A 125 1.88 15.35 12.97
C HIS A 125 1.99 16.73 13.63
N GLN A 126 1.23 17.00 14.71
CA GLN A 126 1.27 18.29 15.44
C GLN A 126 2.67 18.71 15.91
N GLN A 127 3.57 17.75 16.09
CA GLN A 127 4.94 18.00 16.54
C GLN A 127 5.87 18.48 15.42
N LYS A 128 5.47 18.37 14.14
CA LYS A 128 6.22 18.91 13.02
C LYS A 128 5.78 20.35 12.72
N ASN A 129 6.75 21.25 12.57
CA ASN A 129 6.52 22.63 12.12
C ASN A 129 6.22 22.71 10.61
N ILE A 130 5.14 22.06 10.17
CA ILE A 130 4.69 22.08 8.77
C ILE A 130 3.35 22.81 8.70
N THR A 131 3.28 23.83 7.84
CA THR A 131 2.04 24.56 7.57
C THR A 131 1.25 23.84 6.48
N LEU A 132 0.05 23.36 6.82
CA LEU A 132 -0.86 22.74 5.86
C LEU A 132 -1.93 23.74 5.40
N THR A 133 -1.98 24.03 4.10
CA THR A 133 -3.02 24.88 3.50
C THR A 133 -4.00 24.03 2.71
N MET A 134 -5.30 24.17 3.00
CA MET A 134 -6.36 23.40 2.34
C MET A 134 -7.17 24.27 1.38
N HIS A 135 -7.30 23.80 0.14
CA HIS A 135 -8.22 24.36 -0.86
C HIS A 135 -9.21 23.29 -1.31
N ILE A 136 -10.19 22.99 -0.45
CA ILE A 136 -11.20 21.95 -0.69
C ILE A 136 -12.49 22.61 -1.16
N GLN A 137 -12.91 22.31 -2.40
CA GLN A 137 -14.22 22.72 -2.90
C GLN A 137 -15.31 21.97 -2.14
N LYS A 138 -16.38 22.68 -1.73
CA LYS A 138 -17.48 22.13 -0.93
C LYS A 138 -18.46 21.30 -1.77
N ASN A 139 -19.13 20.35 -1.10
CA ASN A 139 -20.27 19.57 -1.60
C ASN A 139 -19.98 18.72 -2.86
N ILE A 140 -18.76 18.19 -3.00
CA ILE A 140 -18.45 17.26 -4.08
C ILE A 140 -18.91 15.87 -3.68
N SER A 141 -20.05 15.43 -4.23
CA SER A 141 -20.56 14.07 -4.00
C SER A 141 -20.40 13.19 -5.24
N LYS A 142 -19.81 12.00 -5.08
CA LYS A 142 -19.63 11.01 -6.16
C LYS A 142 -19.87 9.59 -5.66
N HIS A 143 -20.24 8.71 -6.58
CA HIS A 143 -20.30 7.27 -6.31
C HIS A 143 -18.89 6.70 -6.33
N MET A 144 -18.41 6.28 -5.17
CA MET A 144 -17.07 5.76 -5.00
C MET A 144 -16.97 4.86 -3.78
N ASN A 145 -15.90 4.07 -3.74
CA ASN A 145 -15.55 3.35 -2.52
C ASN A 145 -14.85 4.30 -1.55
N LYS A 146 -15.48 4.53 -0.40
CA LYS A 146 -15.00 5.42 0.64
C LYS A 146 -13.64 4.97 1.21
N GLU A 147 -13.46 3.67 1.43
CA GLU A 147 -12.26 3.11 2.05
C GLU A 147 -11.02 3.28 1.15
N SER A 148 -11.08 2.87 -0.12
CA SER A 148 -9.98 3.03 -1.08
C SER A 148 -9.58 4.49 -1.24
N ARG A 149 -10.55 5.39 -1.24
CA ARG A 149 -10.29 6.83 -1.39
C ARG A 149 -9.66 7.42 -0.14
N SER A 150 -10.07 6.94 1.03
CA SER A 150 -9.44 7.32 2.29
C SER A 150 -7.97 6.90 2.34
N ILE A 151 -7.69 5.66 1.91
CA ILE A 151 -6.31 5.13 1.82
C ILE A 151 -5.45 6.00 0.90
N ILE A 152 -5.94 6.32 -0.30
CA ILE A 152 -5.21 7.15 -1.27
C ILE A 152 -4.87 8.52 -0.68
N VAL A 153 -5.86 9.22 -0.12
CA VAL A 153 -5.65 10.55 0.45
C VAL A 153 -4.69 10.48 1.63
N LYS A 154 -4.86 9.50 2.53
CA LYS A 154 -3.96 9.31 3.67
C LYS A 154 -2.51 9.08 3.21
N ASN A 155 -2.29 8.19 2.25
CA ASN A 155 -0.94 7.88 1.76
C ASN A 155 -0.26 9.09 1.10
N ILE A 156 -1.00 9.88 0.32
CA ILE A 156 -0.46 11.10 -0.29
C ILE A 156 -0.06 12.12 0.80
N LEU A 157 -0.90 12.30 1.81
CA LEU A 157 -0.64 13.24 2.90
C LEU A 157 0.52 12.77 3.80
N GLU A 158 0.58 11.50 4.17
CA GLU A 158 1.71 10.92 4.92
C GLU A 158 3.03 11.12 4.16
N ASN A 159 3.02 10.90 2.84
CA ASN A 159 4.18 11.20 2.00
C ASN A 159 4.53 12.69 2.01
N ALA A 160 3.54 13.58 1.91
CA ALA A 160 3.78 15.02 1.98
C ALA A 160 4.45 15.42 3.31
N TYR A 161 3.98 14.90 4.44
CA TYR A 161 4.61 15.14 5.76
C TYR A 161 5.98 14.50 5.92
N LYS A 162 6.23 13.37 5.24
CA LYS A 162 7.53 12.69 5.26
C LYS A 162 8.60 13.46 4.48
N PHE A 163 8.25 13.99 3.30
CA PHE A 163 9.21 14.58 2.37
C PHE A 163 9.26 16.11 2.39
N THR A 164 8.33 16.79 3.07
CA THR A 164 8.42 18.25 3.27
C THR A 164 9.44 18.54 4.37
N PRO A 165 10.51 19.33 4.09
CA PRO A 165 11.47 19.73 5.10
C PRO A 165 10.83 20.66 6.14
N GLU A 166 11.31 20.58 7.38
CA GLU A 166 10.87 21.47 8.46
C GLU A 166 11.31 22.91 8.14
N SER A 167 10.40 23.87 8.32
CA SER A 167 10.65 25.30 8.14
C SER A 167 10.93 25.99 9.47
#